data_AF-A0A9W8L2D1-F1
#
_entry.id   AF-A0A9W8L2D1-F1
#
_cell.length_a   1.000
_cell.length_b   1.000
_cell.length_c   1.000
_cell.angle_alpha   90.00
_cell.angle_beta   90.00
_cell.angle_gamma   90.00
#
_symmetry.space_group_name_H-M   'P 1'
#
loop_
_entity.id
_entity.type
_entity.pdbx_description
1 polymer ?
#
loop_
_entity_poly.entity_id
_entity_poly.type
_entity_poly.pdbx_seq_one_letter_code
_entity_poly.pdbx_strand_id
1 'polypeptide(L)'
;MANVTAATAATAATLLDRFMSELKTTGDMQRITSQGHTLTWAERSWFSLFEGRNEALIFGIVAFAVHQGVYYGRYLPYLICDYIPAMQKYKLQPDRQISNAQWWKCVNSLLFSQMFVQLPMMMFFLPAAKMVG
;
A
#
# COMPACT_ATOMS: atom_id res chain seq x y z
N MET A 1 -27.77 16.54 -28.27
CA MET A 1 -26.96 16.79 -27.05
C MET A 1 -27.48 16.02 -25.84
N ALA A 2 -28.80 15.95 -25.58
CA ALA A 2 -29.38 15.22 -24.43
C ALA A 2 -29.04 13.71 -24.37
N ASN A 3 -28.98 13.00 -25.50
CA ASN A 3 -28.64 11.57 -25.51
C ASN A 3 -27.17 11.27 -25.17
N VAL A 4 -26.26 12.22 -25.46
CA VAL A 4 -24.82 12.03 -25.17
C VAL A 4 -24.55 12.24 -23.69
N THR A 5 -25.15 13.26 -23.06
CA THR A 5 -25.08 13.48 -21.62
C THR A 5 -25.74 12.37 -20.80
N ALA A 6 -26.83 11.76 -21.29
CA ALA A 6 -27.45 10.61 -20.64
C ALA A 6 -26.56 9.35 -20.72
N ALA A 7 -25.93 9.10 -21.87
CA ALA A 7 -25.03 7.96 -22.06
C ALA A 7 -23.74 8.06 -21.23
N THR A 8 -23.16 9.27 -21.12
CA THR A 8 -21.97 9.49 -20.28
C THR A 8 -22.30 9.37 -18.79
N ALA A 9 -23.45 9.85 -18.33
CA ALA A 9 -23.91 9.69 -16.95
C ALA A 9 -24.15 8.22 -16.58
N ALA A 10 -24.79 7.44 -17.47
CA ALA A 10 -25.02 6.01 -17.26
C ALA A 10 -23.70 5.21 -17.19
N THR A 11 -22.71 5.59 -18.01
CA THR A 11 -21.38 4.97 -18.00
C THR A 11 -20.64 5.29 -16.69
N ALA A 12 -20.69 6.55 -16.23
CA ALA A 12 -20.08 6.96 -14.97
C ALA A 12 -20.71 6.24 -13.75
N ALA A 13 -22.03 6.11 -13.73
CA ALA A 13 -22.74 5.35 -12.69
C ALA A 13 -22.32 3.87 -12.69
N THR A 14 -22.23 3.25 -13.87
CA THR A 14 -21.79 1.86 -14.01
C THR A 14 -20.35 1.65 -13.54
N LEU A 15 -19.46 2.60 -13.81
CA LEU A 15 -18.07 2.57 -13.35
C LEU A 15 -17.96 2.72 -11.83
N LEU A 16 -18.74 3.64 -11.25
CA LEU A 16 -18.82 3.82 -9.80
C LEU A 16 -19.35 2.58 -9.11
N ASP A 17 -20.41 1.95 -9.64
CA ASP A 17 -20.95 0.71 -9.07
C ASP A 17 -19.96 -0.44 -9.13
N ARG A 18 -19.22 -0.58 -10.24
CA ARG A 18 -18.14 -1.57 -10.37
C ARG A 18 -17.04 -1.32 -9.35
N PHE A 19 -16.58 -0.08 -9.21
CA PHE A 19 -15.55 0.29 -8.23
C PHE A 19 -16.01 0.01 -6.79
N MET A 20 -17.25 0.38 -6.45
CA MET A 20 -17.84 0.17 -5.13
C MET A 20 -18.10 -1.31 -4.84
N SER A 21 -18.41 -2.10 -5.87
CA SER A 21 -18.47 -3.56 -5.77
C SER A 21 -17.10 -4.13 -5.44
N GLU A 22 -16.04 -3.70 -6.14
CA GLU A 22 -14.68 -4.18 -5.87
C GLU A 22 -14.15 -3.80 -4.49
N LEU A 23 -14.53 -2.62 -4.00
CA LEU A 23 -14.25 -2.21 -2.62
C LEU A 23 -14.91 -3.09 -1.58
N LYS A 24 -15.98 -3.82 -1.92
CA LYS A 24 -16.71 -4.73 -1.02
C LYS A 24 -16.41 -6.20 -1.29
N THR A 25 -15.62 -6.51 -2.32
CA THR A 25 -15.28 -7.88 -2.68
C THR A 25 -14.63 -8.58 -1.49
N THR A 26 -15.17 -9.73 -1.15
CA THR A 26 -14.67 -10.60 -0.08
C THR A 26 -13.82 -11.70 -0.68
N GLY A 27 -12.71 -12.04 -0.02
CA GLY A 27 -11.81 -13.06 -0.50
C GLY A 27 -12.44 -14.44 -0.44
N ASP A 28 -12.44 -15.13 -1.58
CA ASP A 28 -12.93 -16.50 -1.72
C ASP A 28 -11.83 -17.40 -2.30
N MET A 29 -11.38 -18.35 -1.48
CA MET A 29 -10.34 -19.32 -1.83
C MET A 29 -10.82 -20.35 -2.86
N GLN A 30 -12.14 -20.58 -2.97
CA GLN A 30 -12.72 -21.53 -3.92
C GLN A 30 -12.51 -21.08 -5.37
N ARG A 31 -12.44 -19.76 -5.61
CA ARG A 31 -12.20 -19.20 -6.94
C ARG A 31 -10.83 -19.59 -7.52
N ILE A 32 -9.82 -19.70 -6.67
CA ILE A 32 -8.44 -20.04 -7.08
C ILE A 32 -8.28 -21.57 -7.19
N THR A 33 -8.81 -22.32 -6.20
CA THR A 33 -8.67 -23.78 -6.14
C THR A 33 -9.49 -24.51 -7.21
N SER A 34 -10.59 -23.91 -7.69
CA SER A 34 -11.41 -24.45 -8.80
C SER A 34 -10.66 -24.57 -10.13
N GLN A 35 -9.50 -23.92 -10.28
CA GLN A 35 -8.66 -24.00 -11.48
C GLN A 35 -7.78 -25.27 -11.53
N GLY A 36 -7.96 -26.22 -10.62
CA GLY A 36 -7.18 -27.47 -10.58
C GLY A 36 -5.76 -27.31 -10.03
N HIS A 37 -5.44 -26.14 -9.46
CA HIS A 37 -4.12 -25.85 -8.91
C HIS A 37 -4.01 -26.30 -7.44
N THR A 38 -3.02 -27.16 -7.15
CA THR A 38 -2.72 -27.58 -5.77
C THR A 38 -1.88 -26.53 -5.07
N LEU A 39 -2.45 -25.86 -4.06
CA LEU A 39 -1.79 -24.77 -3.35
C LEU A 39 -0.60 -25.25 -2.51
N THR A 40 0.54 -24.56 -2.67
CA THR A 40 1.70 -24.66 -1.79
C THR A 40 1.38 -24.15 -0.38
N TRP A 41 2.21 -24.48 0.61
CA TRP A 41 2.03 -23.99 1.98
C TRP A 41 1.98 -22.45 2.05
N ALA A 42 2.88 -21.77 1.34
CA ALA A 42 2.96 -20.31 1.34
C ALA A 42 1.69 -19.67 0.74
N GLU A 43 1.17 -20.24 -0.35
CA GLU A 43 -0.07 -19.76 -0.97
C GLU A 43 -1.29 -19.99 -0.07
N ARG A 44 -1.37 -21.13 0.62
CA ARG A 44 -2.46 -21.36 1.59
C ARG A 44 -2.41 -20.34 2.72
N SER A 45 -1.24 -20.07 3.28
CA SER A 45 -1.06 -19.05 4.30
C SER A 45 -1.43 -17.66 3.79
N TRP A 46 -1.04 -17.32 2.56
CA TRP A 46 -1.44 -16.07 1.91
C TRP A 46 -2.95 -15.96 1.78
N PHE A 47 -3.61 -16.96 1.17
CA PHE A 47 -5.07 -16.92 0.94
C PHE A 47 -5.88 -16.93 2.24
N SER A 48 -5.38 -17.58 3.29
CA SER A 48 -6.05 -17.56 4.61
C SER A 48 -6.20 -16.14 5.19
N LEU A 49 -5.38 -15.18 4.74
CA LEU A 49 -5.50 -13.79 5.17
C LEU A 49 -6.74 -13.11 4.58
N PHE A 50 -7.18 -13.55 3.40
CA PHE A 50 -8.27 -12.94 2.62
C PHE A 50 -9.61 -13.65 2.80
N GLU A 51 -9.60 -14.92 3.22
CA GLU A 51 -10.81 -15.73 3.36
C GLU A 51 -11.85 -15.09 4.29
N GLY A 52 -13.03 -14.80 3.75
CA GLY A 52 -14.13 -14.18 4.49
C GLY A 52 -13.89 -12.72 4.90
N ARG A 53 -12.84 -12.07 4.38
CA ARG A 53 -12.49 -10.68 4.65
C ARG A 53 -12.50 -9.85 3.38
N ASN A 54 -12.64 -8.53 3.55
CA ASN A 54 -12.58 -7.57 2.46
C ASN A 54 -11.20 -7.59 1.79
N GLU A 55 -11.15 -7.93 0.50
CA GLU A 55 -9.90 -8.09 -0.24
C GLU A 55 -9.10 -6.79 -0.31
N ALA A 56 -9.77 -5.67 -0.60
CA ALA A 56 -9.15 -4.36 -0.73
C ALA A 56 -8.51 -3.90 0.60
N LEU A 57 -9.19 -4.18 1.72
CA LEU A 57 -8.69 -3.83 3.04
C LEU A 57 -7.46 -4.65 3.43
N ILE A 58 -7.53 -5.97 3.30
CA ILE A 58 -6.41 -6.83 3.69
C ILE A 58 -5.20 -6.57 2.79
N PHE A 59 -5.42 -6.44 1.48
CA PHE A 59 -4.35 -6.09 0.55
C PHE A 59 -3.73 -4.74 0.90
N GLY A 60 -4.54 -3.71 1.16
CA GLY A 60 -4.06 -2.38 1.52
C GLY A 60 -3.22 -2.37 2.80
N ILE A 61 -3.65 -3.09 3.84
CA ILE A 61 -2.90 -3.21 5.10
C ILE A 61 -1.57 -3.95 4.89
N VAL A 62 -1.59 -5.09 4.20
CA VAL A 62 -0.38 -5.89 3.95
C VAL A 62 0.60 -5.10 3.09
N ALA A 63 0.13 -4.47 2.01
CA ALA A 63 0.95 -3.62 1.14
C ALA A 63 1.53 -2.43 1.90
N PHE A 64 0.74 -1.77 2.75
CA PHE A 64 1.20 -0.67 3.58
C PHE A 64 2.27 -1.11 4.59
N ALA A 65 2.08 -2.24 5.26
CA ALA A 65 3.06 -2.78 6.21
C ALA A 65 4.40 -3.13 5.53
N VAL A 66 4.35 -3.80 4.38
CA VAL A 66 5.53 -4.12 3.58
C VAL A 66 6.21 -2.85 3.09
N HIS A 67 5.45 -1.91 2.53
CA HIS A 67 5.98 -0.62 2.09
C HIS A 67 6.67 0.10 3.23
N GLN A 68 6.03 0.18 4.40
CA GLN A 68 6.57 0.91 5.53
C GLN A 68 7.84 0.28 6.09
N GLY A 69 7.86 -1.06 6.16
CA GLY A 69 9.03 -1.84 6.57
C GLY A 69 10.21 -1.66 5.62
N VAL A 70 10.01 -1.75 4.30
CA VAL A 70 11.09 -1.55 3.31
C VAL A 70 11.55 -0.10 3.29
N TYR A 71 10.62 0.86 3.35
CA TYR A 71 10.92 2.28 3.29
C TYR A 71 11.77 2.73 4.49
N TYR A 72 11.34 2.43 5.72
CA TYR A 72 12.12 2.76 6.92
C TYR A 72 13.33 1.85 7.10
N GLY A 73 13.22 0.56 6.74
CA GLY A 73 14.32 -0.39 6.78
C GLY A 73 15.49 0.06 5.93
N ARG A 74 15.25 0.65 4.75
CA ARG A 74 16.33 1.21 3.91
C ARG A 74 17.05 2.39 4.56
N TYR A 75 16.37 3.19 5.39
CA TYR A 75 17.00 4.31 6.09
C TYR A 75 17.83 3.85 7.30
N LEU A 76 17.44 2.75 7.94
CA LEU A 76 18.07 2.26 9.17
C LEU A 76 19.59 2.02 9.07
N PRO A 77 20.15 1.41 8.00
CA PRO A 77 21.60 1.27 7.84
C PRO A 77 22.35 2.61 7.86
N TYR A 78 21.78 3.65 7.25
CA TYR A 78 22.40 4.98 7.20
C TYR A 78 22.35 5.65 8.58
N LEU A 79 21.25 5.48 9.31
CA LEU A 79 21.15 5.94 10.69
C LEU A 79 22.20 5.26 11.58
N ILE A 80 22.41 3.95 11.45
CA ILE A 80 23.43 3.21 12.19
C ILE A 80 24.84 3.70 11.83
N CYS A 81 25.12 3.96 10.55
CA CYS A 81 26.40 4.50 10.11
C CYS A 81 26.70 5.88 10.73
N ASP A 82 25.68 6.67 11.04
CA ASP A 82 25.84 7.99 11.67
C ASP A 82 26.38 7.89 13.11
N TYR A 83 26.10 6.78 13.80
CA TYR A 83 26.62 6.52 15.16
C TYR A 83 28.02 5.90 15.17
N ILE A 84 28.54 5.44 14.02
CA ILE A 84 29.87 4.82 13.91
C ILE A 84 30.90 5.89 13.50
N PRO A 85 31.86 6.27 14.39
CA PRO A 85 32.81 7.35 14.11
C PRO A 85 33.66 7.13 12.85
N ALA A 86 34.00 5.87 12.54
CA ALA A 86 34.78 5.51 11.34
C ALA A 86 34.04 5.77 10.01
N MET A 87 32.70 5.78 10.04
CA MET A 87 31.85 5.94 8.86
C MET A 87 31.43 7.40 8.63
N GLN A 88 31.55 8.26 9.65
CA GLN A 88 31.19 9.68 9.54
C GLN A 88 32.02 10.45 8.50
N LYS A 89 33.22 9.97 8.15
CA LYS A 89 34.05 10.56 7.08
C LYS A 89 33.46 10.42 5.68
N TYR A 90 32.51 9.50 5.49
CA TYR A 90 31.83 9.28 4.21
C TYR A 90 30.49 10.05 4.10
N LYS A 91 30.21 10.97 5.05
CA LYS A 91 29.03 11.82 4.98
C LYS A 91 29.06 12.71 3.73
N LEU A 92 27.95 12.72 2.99
CA LEU A 92 27.80 13.57 1.81
C LEU A 92 27.72 15.07 2.15
N GLN A 93 27.22 15.41 3.35
CA GLN A 93 27.14 16.80 3.87
C GLN A 93 27.69 16.83 5.31
N PRO A 94 29.00 16.99 5.51
CA PRO A 94 29.63 16.95 6.84
C PRO A 94 29.30 18.17 7.72
N ASP A 95 28.93 19.28 7.11
CA ASP A 95 28.59 20.57 7.70
C ASP A 95 27.17 20.62 8.29
N ARG A 96 26.28 19.73 7.82
CA ARG A 96 24.86 19.75 8.21
C ARG A 96 24.56 18.66 9.25
N GLN A 97 24.75 18.97 10.52
CA GLN A 97 24.34 18.09 11.63
C GLN A 97 22.84 18.26 11.93
N ILE A 98 22.11 17.15 12.00
CA ILE A 98 20.69 17.14 12.34
C ILE A 98 20.55 16.98 13.86
N SER A 99 19.85 17.91 14.50
CA SER A 99 19.51 17.78 15.92
C SER A 99 18.42 16.73 16.15
N ASN A 100 18.41 16.08 17.32
CA ASN A 100 17.37 15.10 17.68
C ASN A 100 15.94 15.67 17.56
N ALA A 101 15.75 16.96 17.87
CA ALA A 101 14.46 17.62 17.75
C ALA A 101 14.00 17.76 16.28
N GLN A 102 14.92 18.10 15.38
CA GLN A 102 14.62 18.17 13.94
C GLN A 102 14.35 16.78 13.36
N TRP A 103 15.06 15.75 13.83
CA TRP A 103 14.83 14.37 13.43
C TRP A 103 13.42 13.91 13.80
N TRP A 104 13.01 14.08 15.06
CA TRP A 104 11.67 13.73 15.51
C TRP A 104 10.56 14.52 14.79
N LYS A 105 10.79 15.80 14.52
CA LYS A 105 9.86 16.61 13.72
C LYS A 105 9.68 16.05 12.31
N CYS A 106 10.77 15.65 11.66
CA CYS A 106 10.74 15.04 10.34
C CYS A 106 10.01 13.68 10.35
N VAL A 107 10.38 12.78 11.27
CA VAL A 107 9.78 11.45 11.40
C VAL A 107 8.28 11.54 11.64
N ASN A 108 7.84 12.41 12.56
CA ASN A 108 6.42 12.59 12.84
C ASN A 108 5.66 13.16 11.64
N SER A 109 6.23 14.15 10.94
CA SER A 109 5.61 14.72 9.74
C SER A 109 5.51 13.67 8.62
N LEU A 110 6.53 12.84 8.46
CA LEU A 110 6.56 11.79 7.46
C LEU A 110 5.54 10.69 7.79
N LEU A 111 5.51 10.20 9.03
CA LEU A 111 4.52 9.22 9.49
C LEU A 111 3.10 9.73 9.28
N PHE A 112 2.83 10.99 9.61
CA PHE A 112 1.53 11.60 9.39
C PHE A 112 1.16 11.59 7.90
N SER A 113 2.05 12.06 7.02
CA SER A 113 1.81 12.06 5.58
C SER A 113 1.56 10.64 5.04
N GLN A 114 2.34 9.65 5.47
CA GLN A 114 2.18 8.26 5.05
C GLN A 114 0.84 7.67 5.51
N MET A 115 0.44 7.94 6.75
CA MET A 115 -0.82 7.41 7.30
C MET A 115 -2.07 8.06 6.68
N PHE A 116 -2.03 9.36 6.38
CA PHE A 116 -3.23 10.09 5.93
C PHE A 116 -3.34 10.26 4.42
N VAL A 117 -2.22 10.25 3.70
CA VAL A 117 -2.22 10.43 2.23
C VAL A 117 -1.91 9.11 1.53
N GLN A 118 -0.86 8.41 1.95
CA GLN A 118 -0.42 7.18 1.27
C GLN A 118 -1.38 6.01 1.53
N LEU A 119 -1.88 5.84 2.76
CA LEU A 119 -2.74 4.71 3.10
C LEU A 119 -4.09 4.71 2.36
N PRO A 120 -4.85 5.82 2.29
CA PRO A 120 -6.06 5.86 1.46
C PRO A 120 -5.76 5.54 -0.01
N MET A 121 -4.67 6.08 -0.55
CA MET A 121 -4.26 5.82 -1.93
C MET A 121 -3.96 4.33 -2.18
N MET A 122 -3.29 3.66 -1.24
CA MET A 122 -3.01 2.21 -1.33
C MET A 122 -4.27 1.35 -1.24
N MET A 123 -5.22 1.73 -0.38
CA MET A 123 -6.51 1.03 -0.25
C MET A 123 -7.33 1.11 -1.54
N PHE A 124 -7.26 2.23 -2.27
CA PHE A 124 -7.95 2.41 -3.55
C PHE A 124 -7.23 1.78 -4.74
N PHE A 125 -5.96 1.39 -4.60
CA PHE A 125 -5.18 0.83 -5.70
C PHE A 125 -5.73 -0.51 -6.20
N LEU A 126 -6.13 -1.43 -5.31
CA LEU A 126 -6.63 -2.76 -5.73
C LEU A 126 -7.94 -2.69 -6.54
N PRO A 127 -8.98 -1.96 -6.11
CA PRO A 127 -10.18 -1.76 -6.94
C PRO A 127 -9.84 -1.10 -8.28
N ALA A 128 -8.95 -0.11 -8.29
CA ALA A 128 -8.54 0.56 -9.52
C ALA A 128 -7.80 -0.38 -10.48
N ALA A 129 -6.92 -1.25 -9.97
CA ALA A 129 -6.21 -2.24 -10.78
C ALA A 129 -7.19 -3.23 -11.44
N LYS A 130 -8.15 -3.77 -10.67
CA LYS A 130 -9.17 -4.69 -11.18
C LYS A 130 -10.11 -4.08 -12.21
N MET A 131 -10.29 -2.75 -12.20
CA MET A 131 -11.06 -2.06 -13.24
C MET A 131 -10.31 -1.99 -14.58
N VAL A 132 -8.97 -1.99 -14.55
CA VAL A 132 -8.13 -1.86 -15.76
C VAL A 132 -7.79 -3.22 -16.37
N GLY A 133 -7.69 -4.28 -15.56
CA GLY A 133 -7.45 -5.65 -16.04
C GLY A 133 -6.74 -6.50 -15.02
#